data_AF-A0AAE0D739-F1
#
_entry.id   AF-A0AAE0D739-F1
#
_cell.length_a   1.000
_cell.length_b   1.000
_cell.length_c   1.000
_cell.angle_alpha   90.00
_cell.angle_beta   90.00
_cell.angle_gamma   90.00
#
_symmetry.space_group_name_H-M   'P 1'
#
loop_
_entity.id
_entity.type
_entity.pdbx_description
1 polymer ?
#
loop_
_entity_poly.entity_id
_entity_poly.type
_entity_poly.pdbx_seq_one_letter_code
_entity_poly.pdbx_strand_id
1 'polypeptide(L)'
;METRKKVLGEEHPDTLTSMGNLASTYRNQGRWKEAEELEAKELGICSRVLGEEHPDTLTSMANLAFTWKYQERWGDAIQLLQTCVRLRGNVIGVDHPDTTSSASALSDWELEFRETSHEFS
;
A
#
# COMPACT_ATOMS: atom_id res chain seq x y z
N MET A 1 -22.74 6.87 13.41
CA MET A 1 -22.99 5.65 12.61
C MET A 1 -21.92 4.61 12.98
N GLU A 2 -22.08 3.90 14.10
CA GLU A 2 -21.04 3.01 14.67
C GLU A 2 -21.45 1.52 14.68
N THR A 3 -22.36 1.10 13.80
CA THR A 3 -23.00 -0.23 13.88
C THR A 3 -22.76 -1.13 12.67
N ARG A 4 -21.58 -1.04 12.05
CA ARG A 4 -21.14 -2.05 11.05
C ARG A 4 -19.87 -2.82 11.43
N LYS A 5 -19.22 -2.49 12.55
CA LYS A 5 -17.99 -3.15 13.01
C LYS A 5 -18.16 -4.56 13.63
N LYS A 6 -19.37 -5.14 13.62
CA LYS A 6 -19.67 -6.34 14.43
C LYS A 6 -20.29 -7.56 13.72
N VAL A 7 -20.52 -7.53 12.41
CA VAL A 7 -21.22 -8.64 11.74
C VAL A 7 -20.44 -9.25 10.56
N LEU A 8 -19.56 -8.48 9.93
CA LEU A 8 -18.60 -8.99 8.96
C LEU A 8 -17.25 -8.88 9.67
N GLY A 9 -16.56 -10.00 9.91
CA GLY A 9 -15.26 -9.97 10.58
C GLY A 9 -14.31 -8.95 9.96
N GLU A 10 -13.27 -8.55 10.69
CA GLU A 10 -12.21 -7.66 10.18
C GLU A 10 -11.55 -8.23 8.89
N GLU A 11 -11.79 -9.51 8.62
CA GLU A 11 -11.28 -10.35 7.55
C GLU A 11 -12.14 -10.32 6.28
N HIS A 12 -13.30 -9.65 6.29
CA HIS A 12 -14.19 -9.61 5.12
C HIS A 12 -13.66 -8.64 4.05
N PRO A 13 -13.65 -9.01 2.75
CA PRO A 13 -13.12 -8.17 1.66
C PRO A 13 -13.80 -6.79 1.58
N ASP A 14 -15.12 -6.71 1.85
CA ASP A 14 -15.83 -5.43 1.92
C ASP A 14 -15.32 -4.53 3.07
N THR A 15 -14.92 -5.12 4.19
CA THR A 15 -14.34 -4.39 5.32
C THR A 15 -12.96 -3.84 4.94
N LEU A 16 -12.13 -4.65 4.30
CA LEU A 16 -10.79 -4.25 3.82
C LEU A 16 -10.88 -3.14 2.78
N THR A 17 -11.76 -3.28 1.79
CA THR A 17 -12.04 -2.23 0.80
C THR A 17 -12.52 -0.94 1.46
N SER A 18 -13.35 -1.04 2.50
CA SER A 18 -13.80 0.12 3.28
C SER A 18 -12.67 0.78 4.07
N MET A 19 -11.70 0.00 4.57
CA MET A 19 -10.50 0.51 5.24
C MET A 19 -9.60 1.28 4.26
N GLY A 20 -9.32 0.73 3.08
CA GLY A 20 -8.55 1.44 2.04
C GLY A 20 -9.20 2.74 1.59
N ASN A 21 -10.53 2.75 1.42
CA ASN A 21 -11.29 3.97 1.10
C ASN A 21 -11.21 5.02 2.22
N LEU A 22 -11.25 4.58 3.47
CA LEU A 22 -11.11 5.48 4.63
C LEU A 22 -9.68 6.02 4.74
N ALA A 23 -8.66 5.22 4.46
CA ALA A 23 -7.27 5.66 4.41
C ALA A 23 -7.06 6.74 3.34
N SER A 24 -7.58 6.51 2.12
CA SER A 24 -7.58 7.51 1.04
C SER A 24 -8.28 8.82 1.46
N THR A 25 -9.40 8.70 2.18
CA THR A 25 -10.11 9.86 2.73
C THR A 25 -9.24 10.62 3.76
N TYR A 26 -8.50 9.92 4.62
CA TYR A 26 -7.58 10.54 5.56
C TYR A 26 -6.40 11.22 4.86
N ARG A 27 -5.82 10.61 3.82
CA ARG A 27 -4.78 11.22 2.97
C ARG A 27 -5.25 12.54 2.36
N ASN A 28 -6.46 12.56 1.81
CA ASN A 28 -7.06 13.77 1.24
C ASN A 28 -7.32 14.87 2.29
N GLN A 29 -7.44 14.51 3.57
CA GLN A 29 -7.56 15.46 4.68
C GLN A 29 -6.19 15.89 5.26
N GLY A 30 -5.07 15.41 4.70
CA GLY A 30 -3.73 15.62 5.24
C GLY A 30 -3.44 14.83 6.53
N ARG A 31 -4.29 13.85 6.87
CA ARG A 31 -4.18 13.02 8.07
C ARG A 31 -3.37 11.76 7.78
N TRP A 32 -2.10 11.96 7.40
CA TRP A 32 -1.21 10.90 6.91
C TRP A 32 -0.97 9.78 7.92
N LYS A 33 -0.80 10.14 9.20
CA LYS A 33 -0.55 9.17 10.27
C LYS A 33 -1.72 8.22 10.51
N GLU A 34 -2.95 8.72 10.43
CA GLU A 34 -4.16 7.90 10.61
C GLU A 34 -4.43 7.03 9.39
N ALA A 35 -4.08 7.51 8.19
CA ALA A 35 -4.08 6.67 6.99
C ALA A 35 -3.07 5.52 7.11
N GLU A 36 -1.84 5.82 7.54
CA GLU A 36 -0.79 4.82 7.75
C GLU A 36 -1.19 3.76 8.77
N GLU A 37 -1.68 4.17 9.95
CA GLU A 37 -2.12 3.23 10.98
C GLU A 37 -3.23 2.30 10.48
N LEU A 38 -4.14 2.84 9.65
CA LEU A 38 -5.23 2.07 9.08
C LEU A 38 -4.75 1.09 7.99
N GLU A 39 -3.90 1.55 7.07
CA GLU A 39 -3.31 0.74 5.99
C GLU A 39 -2.40 -0.37 6.56
N ALA A 40 -1.60 -0.07 7.59
CA ALA A 40 -0.78 -1.07 8.27
C ALA A 40 -1.63 -2.13 8.97
N LYS A 41 -2.76 -1.73 9.58
CA LYS A 41 -3.71 -2.66 10.18
C LYS A 41 -4.37 -3.54 9.12
N GLU A 42 -4.80 -2.95 8.01
CA GLU A 42 -5.39 -3.67 6.87
C GLU A 42 -4.40 -4.71 6.33
N LEU A 43 -3.15 -4.31 6.07
CA LEU A 43 -2.09 -5.19 5.58
C LEU A 43 -1.86 -6.38 6.51
N GLY A 44 -1.81 -6.16 7.83
CA GLY A 44 -1.63 -7.23 8.81
C GLY A 44 -2.80 -8.21 8.84
N ILE A 45 -4.03 -7.74 8.64
CA ILE A 45 -5.21 -8.60 8.54
C ILE A 45 -5.19 -9.38 7.22
N CYS A 46 -4.98 -8.71 6.09
CA CYS A 46 -4.92 -9.33 4.76
C CYS A 46 -3.84 -10.42 4.71
N SER A 47 -2.62 -10.12 5.21
CA SER A 47 -1.51 -11.08 5.27
C SER A 47 -1.88 -12.33 6.09
N ARG A 48 -2.57 -12.17 7.23
CA ARG A 48 -2.98 -13.30 8.09
C ARG A 48 -4.13 -14.12 7.52
N VAL A 49 -5.07 -13.48 6.83
CA VAL A 49 -6.34 -14.10 6.37
C VAL A 49 -6.21 -14.68 4.97
N LEU A 50 -5.73 -13.84 4.05
CA LEU A 50 -5.70 -14.10 2.63
C LEU A 50 -4.32 -14.60 2.18
N GLY A 51 -3.28 -14.31 2.97
CA GLY A 51 -1.89 -14.60 2.67
C GLY A 51 -1.17 -13.40 2.07
N GLU A 52 0.16 -13.43 2.11
CA GLU A 52 1.04 -12.36 1.60
C GLU A 52 0.95 -12.18 0.08
N GLU A 53 0.54 -13.24 -0.63
CA GLU A 53 0.43 -13.30 -2.08
C GLU A 53 -0.95 -12.86 -2.60
N HIS A 54 -1.91 -12.59 -1.72
CA HIS A 54 -3.26 -12.23 -2.18
C HIS A 54 -3.29 -10.83 -2.82
N PRO A 55 -4.02 -10.62 -3.93
CA PRO A 55 -4.14 -9.33 -4.60
C PRO A 55 -4.52 -8.16 -3.67
N ASP A 56 -5.43 -8.41 -2.72
CA ASP A 56 -5.84 -7.40 -1.73
C ASP A 56 -4.67 -7.03 -0.80
N THR A 57 -3.93 -8.02 -0.28
CA THR A 57 -2.73 -7.77 0.55
C THR A 57 -1.70 -6.94 -0.20
N LEU A 58 -1.46 -7.27 -1.48
CA LEU A 58 -0.52 -6.55 -2.34
C LEU A 58 -1.00 -5.12 -2.64
N THR A 59 -2.31 -4.92 -2.76
CA THR A 59 -2.90 -3.59 -2.94
C THR A 59 -2.78 -2.73 -1.69
N SER A 60 -3.06 -3.29 -0.50
CA SER A 60 -2.85 -2.58 0.78
C SER A 60 -1.37 -2.22 0.97
N MET A 61 -0.46 -3.13 0.59
CA MET A 61 1.00 -2.89 0.64
C MET A 61 1.42 -1.73 -0.26
N ALA A 62 0.88 -1.65 -1.49
CA ALA A 62 1.15 -0.54 -2.40
C ALA A 62 0.62 0.78 -1.84
N ASN A 63 -0.61 0.80 -1.29
CA ASN A 63 -1.20 2.00 -0.69
C ASN A 63 -0.35 2.55 0.47
N LEU A 64 0.10 1.68 1.37
CA LEU A 64 0.99 2.04 2.47
C LEU A 64 2.31 2.63 1.96
N ALA A 65 2.89 2.05 0.91
CA ALA A 65 4.11 2.57 0.29
C ALA A 65 3.90 4.00 -0.25
N PHE A 66 2.78 4.25 -0.92
CA PHE A 66 2.43 5.61 -1.37
C PHE A 66 2.29 6.57 -0.18
N THR A 67 1.63 6.17 0.90
CA THR A 67 1.49 7.00 2.10
C THR A 67 2.85 7.34 2.71
N TRP A 68 3.78 6.39 2.76
CA TRP A 68 5.16 6.64 3.20
C TRP A 68 5.93 7.57 2.27
N LYS A 69 5.73 7.48 0.94
CA LYS A 69 6.30 8.44 -0.02
C LYS A 69 5.90 9.89 0.33
N TYR A 70 4.61 10.12 0.59
CA TYR A 70 4.11 11.46 0.96
C TYR A 70 4.58 11.94 2.34
N GLN A 71 5.01 11.02 3.20
CA GLN A 71 5.63 11.33 4.50
C GLN A 71 7.15 11.48 4.41
N GLU A 72 7.72 11.64 3.21
CA GLU A 72 9.16 11.75 2.96
C GLU A 72 9.97 10.52 3.42
N ARG A 73 9.31 9.38 3.64
CA ARG A 73 9.92 8.10 3.99
C ARG A 73 10.18 7.26 2.74
N TRP A 74 10.95 7.84 1.81
CA TRP A 74 11.22 7.27 0.50
C TRP A 74 11.87 5.88 0.56
N GLY A 75 12.84 5.69 1.47
CA GLY A 75 13.53 4.40 1.62
C GLY A 75 12.57 3.26 1.99
N ASP A 76 11.72 3.46 3.00
CA ASP A 76 10.73 2.48 3.44
C ASP A 76 9.69 2.23 2.34
N ALA A 77 9.22 3.30 1.69
CA ALA A 77 8.23 3.24 0.61
C ALA A 77 8.74 2.40 -0.58
N ILE A 78 9.97 2.65 -1.04
CA ILE A 78 10.61 1.93 -2.13
C ILE A 78 10.77 0.44 -1.77
N GLN A 79 11.28 0.13 -0.57
CA GLN A 79 11.45 -1.26 -0.12
C GLN A 79 10.12 -2.02 -0.08
N LEU A 80 9.06 -1.37 0.40
CA LEU A 80 7.74 -1.97 0.47
C LEU A 80 7.14 -2.18 -0.93
N LEU A 81 7.26 -1.20 -1.83
CA LEU A 81 6.78 -1.30 -3.20
C LEU A 81 7.58 -2.36 -4.01
N GLN A 82 8.90 -2.46 -3.82
CA GLN A 82 9.73 -3.53 -4.37
C GLN A 82 9.22 -4.91 -3.98
N THR A 83 8.88 -5.08 -2.70
CA THR A 83 8.33 -6.34 -2.19
C THR A 83 6.98 -6.64 -2.84
N CYS A 84 6.10 -5.64 -2.95
CA CYS A 84 4.80 -5.76 -3.62
C CYS A 84 4.96 -6.18 -5.10
N VAL A 85 5.82 -5.51 -5.88
CA VAL A 85 6.05 -5.82 -7.30
C VAL A 85 6.57 -7.26 -7.47
N ARG A 86 7.51 -7.67 -6.63
CA ARG A 86 8.07 -9.03 -6.67
C ARG A 86 6.99 -10.08 -6.40
N LEU A 87 6.18 -9.90 -5.36
CA LEU A 87 5.09 -10.82 -5.04
C LEU A 87 4.01 -10.82 -6.14
N ARG A 88 3.61 -9.65 -6.66
CA ARG A 88 2.68 -9.54 -7.80
C ARG A 88 3.22 -10.29 -9.03
N GLY A 89 4.50 -10.12 -9.35
CA GLY A 89 5.15 -10.85 -10.44
C GLY A 89 5.07 -12.37 -10.31
N ASN A 90 5.15 -12.90 -9.09
CA ASN A 90 5.02 -14.33 -8.81
C ASN A 90 3.57 -14.83 -8.92
N VAL A 91 2.60 -14.04 -8.46
CA VAL A 91 1.20 -14.47 -8.32
C VAL A 91 0.39 -14.28 -9.58
N ILE A 92 0.39 -13.05 -10.13
CA ILE A 92 -0.45 -12.67 -11.27
C ILE A 92 0.35 -12.50 -12.57
N GLY A 93 1.69 -12.60 -12.49
CA GLY A 93 2.59 -12.48 -13.62
C GLY A 93 3.14 -11.07 -13.82
N VAL A 94 4.32 -11.01 -14.45
CA VAL A 94 5.02 -9.75 -14.74
C VAL A 94 4.31 -8.89 -15.80
N ASP A 95 3.49 -9.51 -16.66
CA ASP A 95 2.72 -8.82 -17.71
C ASP A 95 1.39 -8.23 -17.21
N HIS A 96 1.00 -8.48 -15.95
CA HIS A 96 -0.24 -7.95 -15.41
C HIS A 96 -0.18 -6.41 -15.29
N PRO A 97 -1.22 -5.66 -15.69
CA PRO A 97 -1.23 -4.19 -15.63
C PRO A 97 -0.89 -3.63 -14.24
N ASP A 98 -1.36 -4.28 -13.18
CA ASP A 98 -1.05 -3.87 -11.80
C ASP A 98 0.42 -4.09 -11.42
N THR A 99 1.06 -5.15 -11.94
CA THR A 99 2.49 -5.41 -11.72
C THR A 99 3.31 -4.37 -12.48
N THR A 100 2.97 -4.13 -13.75
CA THR A 100 3.64 -3.13 -14.59
C THR A 100 3.49 -1.72 -14.03
N SER A 101 2.29 -1.36 -13.56
CA SER A 101 2.05 -0.04 -12.95
C SER A 101 2.86 0.16 -11.67
N SER A 102 2.89 -0.83 -10.77
CA SER A 102 3.72 -0.77 -9.57
C SER A 102 5.22 -0.77 -9.88
N ALA A 103 5.66 -1.50 -10.90
CA ALA A 103 7.06 -1.53 -11.32
C ALA A 103 7.52 -0.21 -11.96
N SER A 104 6.65 0.42 -12.76
CA SER A 104 6.89 1.77 -13.30
C SER A 104 6.97 2.78 -12.18
N ALA A 105 5.98 2.78 -11.27
CA ALA A 105 5.98 3.69 -10.13
C ALA A 105 7.23 3.53 -9.26
N LEU A 106 7.68 2.30 -9.04
CA LEU A 106 8.92 2.02 -8.32
C LEU A 106 10.14 2.65 -9.02
N SER A 107 10.25 2.46 -10.34
CA SER A 107 11.37 3.01 -11.12
C SER A 107 11.37 4.54 -11.10
N ASP A 108 10.19 5.15 -11.19
CA ASP A 108 10.02 6.60 -11.09
C ASP A 108 10.46 7.10 -9.69
N TRP A 109 10.05 6.41 -8.63
CA TRP A 109 10.41 6.80 -7.26
C TRP A 109 11.89 6.64 -6.97
N GLU A 110 12.54 5.59 -7.48
CA GLU A 110 13.99 5.40 -7.34
C GLU A 110 14.79 6.49 -8.07
N LEU A 111 14.28 6.96 -9.22
CA LEU A 111 14.87 8.06 -9.96
C LEU A 111 14.70 9.38 -9.18
N GLU A 112 13.47 9.71 -8.78
CA GLU A 112 13.16 10.91 -7.98
C GLU A 112 13.96 10.94 -6.66
N PHE A 113 14.09 9.80 -5.98
CA PHE A 113 14.86 9.69 -4.74
C PHE A 113 16.36 9.93 -4.98
N ARG A 114 16.90 9.47 -6.12
CA ARG A 114 18.31 9.71 -6.49
C ARG A 114 18.55 11.18 -6.81
N GLU A 115 17.64 11.82 -7.56
CA GLU A 115 17.75 13.24 -7.92
C GLU A 115 17.67 14.14 -6.69
N THR A 116 16.68 13.91 -5.81
CA THR A 116 16.55 14.63 -4.55
C THR A 116 17.75 14.40 -3.61
N SER A 117 18.31 13.19 -3.57
CA SER A 117 19.52 12.92 -2.79
C SER A 117 20.76 13.62 -3.36
N HIS A 118 20.83 13.85 -4.67
CA HIS A 118 21.95 14.51 -5.34
C HIS A 118 21.85 16.05 -5.30
N GLU A 119 20.64 16.61 -5.17
CA GLU A 119 20.43 18.06 -5.05
C GLU A 119 20.83 18.62 -3.68
N PHE A 120 20.92 17.77 -2.65
CA PHE A 120 21.26 18.15 -1.27
C PHE A 120 22.66 17.70 -0.81
N SER A 121 23.52 17.22 -1.72
CA SER A 121 24.93 16.86 -1.45
C SER A 121 25.91 17.92 -1.94
#